data_AF-A0A7S4R281-F1
#
_entry.id   AF-A0A7S4R281-F1
#
_cell.length_a   1.000
_cell.length_b   1.000
_cell.length_c   1.000
_cell.angle_alpha   90.00
_cell.angle_beta   90.00
_cell.angle_gamma   90.00
#
_symmetry.space_group_name_H-M   'P 1'
#
loop_
_entity.id
_entity.type
_entity.pdbx_description
1 polymer ?
#
loop_
_entity_poly.entity_id
_entity_poly.type
_entity_poly.pdbx_seq_one_letter_code
_entity_poly.pdbx_strand_id
1 'polypeptide(L)'
;EGRATGAPPREPPRAGGEGAPADAPAASGTRARARALLSRHLDAPERLRRRLVRRLDEEVLERCPVERDYRHCARGIAANLRRNTMLAAGYTAGRVPPQWIVVCDVEALAPRLRQLQRRVFRKECLKEVAEGEEVAGLRQRAWIAARGTDLAPPPPHEDPFGDGGRPGKADRTGPDGGL
;
A
#
# COMPACT_ATOMS: atom_id res chain seq x y z
N GLU A 1 -27.24 -23.71 87.11
CA GLU A 1 -26.20 -24.52 86.44
C GLU A 1 -26.65 -24.72 84.99
N GLY A 2 -25.92 -24.56 83.89
CA GLY A 2 -24.61 -24.02 83.57
C GLY A 2 -24.59 -23.72 82.05
N ARG A 3 -23.73 -22.79 81.61
CA ARG A 3 -23.46 -22.47 80.20
C ARG A 3 -22.64 -23.58 79.53
N ALA A 4 -22.92 -23.86 78.25
CA ALA A 4 -21.95 -24.24 77.21
C ALA A 4 -22.61 -24.05 75.83
N THR A 5 -22.40 -22.95 75.10
CA THR A 5 -21.39 -22.76 74.03
C THR A 5 -21.23 -23.94 73.06
N GLY A 6 -21.80 -23.79 71.87
CA GLY A 6 -21.45 -24.56 70.67
C GLY A 6 -21.73 -23.72 69.42
N ALA A 7 -20.69 -23.12 68.87
CA ALA A 7 -20.74 -22.28 67.68
C ALA A 7 -21.12 -23.08 66.42
N PRO A 8 -21.80 -22.47 65.43
CA PRO A 8 -22.13 -23.15 64.17
C PRO A 8 -20.87 -23.42 63.31
N PRO A 9 -20.90 -24.43 62.43
CA PRO A 9 -19.78 -24.80 61.59
C PRO A 9 -19.42 -23.68 60.61
N ARG A 10 -18.12 -23.34 60.57
CA ARG A 10 -17.52 -22.44 59.58
C ARG A 10 -17.55 -23.11 58.21
N GLU A 11 -18.39 -22.63 57.31
CA GLU A 11 -18.22 -22.89 55.88
C GLU A 11 -17.00 -22.11 55.36
N PRO A 12 -16.19 -22.69 54.45
CA PRO A 12 -15.10 -21.95 53.80
C PRO A 12 -15.67 -20.93 52.79
N PRO A 13 -15.05 -19.75 52.62
CA PRO A 13 -15.43 -18.85 51.55
C PRO A 13 -15.05 -19.49 50.21
N ARG A 14 -16.06 -19.95 49.47
CA ARG A 14 -15.88 -20.26 48.05
C ARG A 14 -15.70 -18.93 47.32
N ALA A 15 -14.46 -18.68 46.92
CA ALA A 15 -14.12 -17.70 45.91
C ALA A 15 -15.00 -17.91 44.67
N GLY A 16 -15.77 -16.90 44.31
CA GLY A 16 -16.69 -16.97 43.19
C GLY A 16 -17.57 -15.74 43.13
N GLY A 17 -16.97 -14.60 42.76
CA GLY A 17 -17.71 -13.35 42.64
C GLY A 17 -16.84 -12.23 42.07
N GLU A 18 -16.99 -12.02 40.76
CA GLU A 18 -16.87 -10.73 40.08
C GLU A 18 -15.49 -10.08 39.94
N GLY A 19 -14.96 -10.21 38.71
CA GLY A 19 -13.87 -9.41 38.16
C GLY A 19 -13.93 -9.41 36.63
N ALA A 20 -15.04 -8.88 36.09
CA ALA A 20 -15.25 -8.31 34.74
C ALA A 20 -14.49 -8.88 33.52
N PRO A 21 -15.18 -9.40 32.47
CA PRO A 21 -14.73 -9.19 31.10
C PRO A 21 -15.28 -7.85 30.59
N ALA A 22 -14.72 -6.73 31.06
CA ALA A 22 -15.07 -5.39 30.61
C ALA A 22 -14.43 -5.02 29.25
N ASP A 23 -14.46 -5.92 28.26
CA ASP A 23 -13.92 -5.64 26.91
C ASP A 23 -14.80 -6.13 25.74
N ALA A 24 -15.97 -6.70 26.01
CA ALA A 24 -16.84 -7.24 24.97
C ALA A 24 -17.43 -6.23 23.94
N PRO A 25 -17.74 -4.95 24.27
CA PRO A 25 -18.31 -4.04 23.26
C PRO A 25 -17.27 -3.39 22.36
N ALA A 26 -16.03 -3.16 22.84
CA ALA A 26 -14.99 -2.46 22.08
C ALA A 26 -14.47 -3.31 20.90
N ALA A 27 -14.27 -4.62 21.11
CA ALA A 27 -13.87 -5.55 20.07
C ALA A 27 -14.87 -5.61 18.91
N SER A 28 -16.17 -5.48 19.19
CA SER A 28 -17.23 -5.50 18.17
C SER A 28 -17.17 -4.30 17.23
N GLY A 29 -16.92 -3.10 17.79
CA GLY A 29 -16.82 -1.85 17.03
C GLY A 29 -15.57 -1.79 16.14
N THR A 30 -14.45 -2.31 16.64
CA THR A 30 -13.21 -2.44 15.88
C THR A 30 -13.37 -3.34 14.66
N ARG A 31 -14.01 -4.50 14.82
CA ARG A 31 -14.24 -5.45 13.72
C ARG A 31 -15.21 -4.92 12.68
N ALA A 32 -16.25 -4.17 13.09
CA ALA A 32 -17.15 -3.51 12.15
C ALA A 32 -16.39 -2.50 11.26
N ARG A 33 -15.52 -1.68 11.86
CA ARG A 33 -14.69 -0.71 11.13
C ARG A 33 -13.68 -1.39 10.21
N ALA A 34 -13.02 -2.45 10.66
CA ALA A 34 -12.09 -3.22 9.84
C ALA A 34 -12.78 -3.85 8.62
N ARG A 35 -13.95 -4.47 8.81
CA ARG A 35 -14.76 -5.00 7.70
C ARG A 35 -15.16 -3.92 6.69
N ALA A 36 -15.54 -2.74 7.17
CA ALA A 36 -15.84 -1.59 6.31
C ALA A 36 -14.62 -1.07 5.54
N LEU A 37 -13.42 -1.16 6.10
CA LEU A 37 -12.18 -0.82 5.39
C LEU A 37 -11.85 -1.85 4.30
N LEU A 38 -11.98 -3.14 4.61
CA LEU A 38 -11.71 -4.22 3.67
C LEU A 38 -12.69 -4.22 2.49
N SER A 39 -13.96 -3.90 2.74
CA SER A 39 -15.00 -3.90 1.69
C SER A 39 -14.80 -2.83 0.62
N ARG A 40 -14.21 -1.68 0.96
CA ARG A 40 -14.04 -0.52 0.06
C ARG A 40 -13.24 -0.82 -1.20
N HIS A 41 -12.39 -1.84 -1.17
CA HIS A 41 -11.44 -2.14 -2.24
C HIS A 41 -11.80 -3.41 -3.02
N LEU A 42 -12.95 -4.01 -2.72
CA LEU A 42 -13.46 -5.18 -3.43
C LEU A 42 -14.58 -4.77 -4.37
N ASP A 43 -14.31 -4.87 -5.66
CA ASP A 43 -15.30 -4.67 -6.71
C ASP A 43 -16.06 -5.98 -6.93
N ALA A 44 -17.21 -6.11 -6.26
CA ALA A 44 -18.07 -7.28 -6.29
C ALA A 44 -19.51 -6.91 -5.87
N PRO A 45 -20.52 -7.67 -6.31
CA PRO A 45 -21.90 -7.51 -5.84
C PRO A 45 -22.00 -7.58 -4.32
N GLU A 46 -22.86 -6.76 -3.72
CA GLU A 46 -22.92 -6.54 -2.26
C GLU A 46 -23.04 -7.83 -1.43
N ARG A 47 -23.78 -8.83 -1.92
CA ARG A 47 -23.90 -10.14 -1.24
C ARG A 47 -22.56 -10.89 -1.24
N LEU A 48 -21.86 -10.93 -2.38
CA LEU A 48 -20.56 -11.59 -2.51
C LEU A 48 -19.50 -10.84 -1.70
N ARG A 49 -19.46 -9.52 -1.81
CA ARG A 49 -18.55 -8.65 -1.05
C ARG A 49 -18.64 -8.90 0.45
N ARG A 50 -19.85 -8.96 1.02
CA ARG A 50 -20.03 -9.26 2.45
C ARG A 50 -19.50 -10.64 2.85
N ARG A 51 -19.70 -11.66 2.01
CA ARG A 51 -19.17 -13.02 2.26
C ARG A 51 -17.65 -13.05 2.22
N LEU A 52 -17.04 -12.45 1.20
CA LEU A 52 -15.59 -12.37 1.05
C LEU A 52 -14.96 -11.63 2.24
N VAL A 53 -15.49 -10.46 2.59
CA VAL A 53 -15.00 -9.68 3.73
C VAL A 53 -15.13 -10.45 5.04
N ARG A 54 -16.24 -11.16 5.26
CA ARG A 54 -16.41 -12.00 6.45
C ARG A 54 -15.36 -13.11 6.49
N ARG A 55 -15.12 -13.79 5.38
CA ARG A 55 -14.11 -14.85 5.32
C ARG A 55 -12.70 -14.31 5.58
N LEU A 56 -12.37 -13.16 5.01
CA LEU A 56 -11.08 -12.50 5.22
C LEU A 56 -10.92 -12.03 6.68
N ASP A 57 -11.98 -11.50 7.28
CA ASP A 57 -12.01 -11.09 8.69
C ASP A 57 -11.77 -12.28 9.64
N GLU A 58 -12.40 -13.42 9.37
CA GLU A 58 -12.19 -14.66 10.13
C GLU A 58 -10.72 -15.11 10.05
N GLU A 59 -10.12 -15.10 8.87
CA GLU A 59 -8.71 -15.47 8.66
C GLU A 59 -7.72 -14.51 9.35
N VAL A 60 -8.00 -13.20 9.33
CA VAL A 60 -7.17 -12.22 10.05
C VAL A 60 -7.26 -12.44 11.56
N LEU A 61 -8.45 -12.74 12.09
CA LEU A 61 -8.63 -13.00 13.51
C LEU A 61 -7.94 -14.30 13.95
N GLU A 62 -8.01 -15.34 13.12
CA GLU A 62 -7.33 -16.61 13.37
C GLU A 62 -5.81 -16.43 13.41
N ARG A 63 -5.25 -15.61 12.49
CA ARG A 63 -3.81 -15.34 12.46
C ARG A 63 -3.33 -14.37 13.53
N CYS A 64 -4.13 -13.34 13.83
CA CYS A 64 -3.80 -12.23 14.73
C CYS A 64 -4.93 -12.04 15.75
N PRO A 65 -4.98 -12.85 16.82
CA PRO A 65 -6.06 -12.77 17.82
C PRO A 65 -5.98 -11.50 18.68
N VAL A 66 -4.79 -10.90 18.80
CA VAL A 66 -4.58 -9.67 19.57
C VAL A 66 -5.12 -8.46 18.81
N GLU A 67 -5.94 -7.63 19.47
CA GLU A 67 -6.68 -6.55 18.79
C GLU A 67 -5.76 -5.53 18.08
N ARG A 68 -4.61 -5.19 18.68
CA ARG A 68 -3.64 -4.26 18.07
C ARG A 68 -3.10 -4.82 16.74
N ASP A 69 -2.72 -6.10 16.74
CA ASP A 69 -2.13 -6.77 15.59
C ASP A 69 -3.19 -7.03 14.51
N TYR A 70 -4.40 -7.39 14.92
CA TYR A 70 -5.57 -7.48 14.05
C TYR A 70 -5.80 -6.15 13.29
N ARG A 71 -5.84 -5.02 14.00
CA ARG A 71 -6.06 -3.69 13.40
C ARG A 71 -4.94 -3.35 12.41
N HIS A 72 -3.70 -3.65 12.77
CA HIS A 72 -2.54 -3.42 11.90
C HIS A 72 -2.62 -4.28 10.63
N CYS A 73 -2.88 -5.58 10.78
CA CYS A 73 -3.02 -6.53 9.69
C CYS A 73 -4.15 -6.12 8.73
N ALA A 74 -5.35 -5.86 9.26
CA ALA A 74 -6.51 -5.45 8.44
C ALA A 74 -6.24 -4.16 7.63
N ARG A 75 -5.55 -3.18 8.24
CA ARG A 75 -5.14 -1.94 7.53
C ARG A 75 -4.11 -2.23 6.45
N GLY A 76 -3.13 -3.09 6.71
CA GLY A 76 -2.13 -3.51 5.74
C GLY A 76 -2.76 -4.21 4.53
N ILE A 77 -3.68 -5.14 4.79
CA ILE A 77 -4.44 -5.85 3.74
C ILE A 77 -5.27 -4.86 2.92
N ALA A 78 -6.03 -3.96 3.55
CA ALA A 78 -6.79 -2.94 2.84
C ALA A 78 -5.91 -2.07 1.94
N ALA A 79 -4.73 -1.67 2.43
CA ALA A 79 -3.76 -0.91 1.64
C ALA A 79 -3.20 -1.72 0.45
N ASN A 80 -2.98 -3.02 0.60
CA ASN A 80 -2.53 -3.90 -0.47
C ASN A 80 -3.62 -4.08 -1.54
N LEU A 81 -4.87 -4.35 -1.14
CA LEU A 81 -6.01 -4.45 -2.05
C LEU A 81 -6.22 -3.15 -2.84
N ARG A 82 -6.02 -1.99 -2.19
CA ARG A 82 -6.08 -0.68 -2.86
C ARG A 82 -4.96 -0.47 -3.87
N ARG A 83 -3.73 -0.90 -3.57
CA ARG A 83 -2.54 -0.68 -4.41
C ARG A 83 -2.39 -1.71 -5.52
N ASN A 84 -2.95 -2.91 -5.34
CA ASN A 84 -2.86 -4.02 -6.27
C ASN A 84 -4.28 -4.45 -6.68
N THR A 85 -4.82 -3.77 -7.69
CA THR A 85 -6.17 -4.04 -8.22
C THR A 85 -6.30 -5.46 -8.77
N MET A 86 -5.21 -6.04 -9.29
CA MET A 86 -5.19 -7.43 -9.76
C MET A 86 -5.31 -8.43 -8.61
N LEU A 87 -4.71 -8.14 -7.45
CA LEU A 87 -4.90 -8.95 -6.24
C LEU A 87 -6.36 -8.89 -5.78
N ALA A 88 -6.95 -7.69 -5.75
CA ALA A 88 -8.34 -7.50 -5.38
C ALA A 88 -9.30 -8.23 -6.34
N ALA A 89 -9.09 -8.10 -7.66
CA ALA A 89 -9.86 -8.80 -8.68
C ALA A 89 -9.66 -10.33 -8.62
N GLY A 90 -8.43 -10.79 -8.37
CA GLY A 90 -8.13 -12.21 -8.19
C GLY A 90 -8.83 -12.80 -6.96
N TYR A 91 -8.93 -12.03 -5.89
CA TYR A 91 -9.66 -12.41 -4.68
C TYR A 91 -11.17 -12.45 -4.91
N THR A 92 -11.75 -11.43 -5.55
CA THR A 92 -13.20 -11.42 -5.86
C THR A 92 -13.61 -12.53 -6.83
N ALA A 93 -12.72 -12.89 -7.76
CA ALA A 93 -12.90 -14.03 -8.67
C ALA A 93 -12.64 -15.41 -8.03
N GLY A 94 -12.22 -15.47 -6.76
CA GLY A 94 -11.93 -16.73 -6.05
C GLY A 94 -10.63 -17.42 -6.46
N ARG A 95 -9.76 -16.76 -7.25
CA ARG A 95 -8.46 -17.30 -7.66
C ARG A 95 -7.39 -17.16 -6.59
N VAL A 96 -7.54 -16.14 -5.74
CA VAL A 96 -6.63 -15.88 -4.62
C VAL A 96 -7.35 -16.33 -3.34
N PRO A 97 -6.81 -17.31 -2.59
CA PRO A 97 -7.39 -17.70 -1.32
C PRO A 97 -7.06 -16.66 -0.23
N PRO A 98 -7.93 -16.46 0.77
CA PRO A 98 -7.75 -15.44 1.80
C PRO A 98 -6.51 -15.68 2.66
N GLN A 99 -6.11 -16.94 2.87
CA GLN A 99 -4.90 -17.29 3.62
C GLN A 99 -3.65 -16.66 3.01
N TRP A 100 -3.56 -16.62 1.67
CA TRP A 100 -2.42 -16.01 0.99
C TRP A 100 -2.37 -14.50 1.22
N ILE A 101 -3.52 -13.84 1.31
CA ILE A 101 -3.57 -12.39 1.55
C ILE A 101 -3.12 -12.06 2.98
N VAL A 102 -3.45 -12.91 3.96
CA VAL A 102 -3.15 -12.70 5.38
C VAL A 102 -1.71 -13.11 5.73
N VAL A 103 -1.21 -14.19 5.11
CA VAL A 103 0.09 -14.79 5.47
C VAL A 103 1.25 -14.27 4.60
N CYS A 104 0.99 -13.88 3.34
CA CYS A 104 2.09 -13.45 2.47
C CYS A 104 2.67 -12.09 2.87
N ASP A 105 3.99 -11.97 2.71
CA ASP A 105 4.70 -10.72 2.91
C ASP A 105 4.13 -9.59 2.05
N VAL A 106 4.14 -8.37 2.60
CA VAL A 106 3.69 -7.16 1.90
C VAL A 106 4.46 -6.94 0.59
N GLU A 107 5.73 -7.38 0.52
CA GLU A 107 6.51 -7.34 -0.71
C GLU A 107 5.98 -8.31 -1.78
N ALA A 108 5.57 -9.50 -1.37
CA ALA A 108 5.04 -10.53 -2.27
C ALA A 108 3.64 -10.19 -2.81
N LEU A 109 2.88 -9.38 -2.07
CA LEU A 109 1.57 -8.87 -2.49
C LEU A 109 1.66 -7.57 -3.30
N ALA A 110 2.84 -6.97 -3.43
CA ALA A 110 3.02 -5.75 -4.21
C ALA A 110 2.78 -5.98 -5.71
N PRO A 111 2.38 -4.95 -6.48
CA PRO A 111 2.27 -5.05 -7.93
C PRO A 111 3.59 -5.52 -8.56
N ARG A 112 3.50 -6.37 -9.59
CA ARG A 112 4.65 -7.00 -10.25
C ARG A 112 5.72 -5.99 -10.69
N LEU A 113 5.32 -4.82 -11.18
CA LEU A 113 6.24 -3.74 -11.55
C LEU A 113 7.05 -3.22 -10.35
N ARG A 114 6.41 -3.02 -9.19
CA ARG A 114 7.11 -2.58 -7.96
C ARG A 114 8.05 -3.65 -7.43
N GLN A 115 7.66 -4.93 -7.52
CA GLN A 115 8.55 -6.05 -7.16
C GLN A 115 9.78 -6.08 -8.05
N LEU A 116 9.61 -5.91 -9.36
CA LEU A 116 10.71 -5.82 -10.32
C LEU A 116 11.61 -4.63 -10.04
N GLN A 117 11.05 -3.43 -9.82
CA GLN A 117 11.81 -2.23 -9.46
C GLN A 117 12.64 -2.43 -8.19
N ARG A 118 12.05 -2.99 -7.12
CA ARG A 118 12.78 -3.30 -5.88
C ARG A 118 13.88 -4.34 -6.10
N ARG A 119 13.64 -5.35 -6.93
CA ARG A 119 14.63 -6.38 -7.25
C ARG A 119 15.79 -5.80 -8.07
N VAL A 120 15.51 -4.91 -9.02
CA VAL A 120 16.53 -4.19 -9.78
C VAL A 120 17.33 -3.29 -8.85
N PHE A 121 16.66 -2.47 -8.03
CA PHE A 121 17.34 -1.57 -7.09
C PHE A 121 18.25 -2.33 -6.11
N ARG A 122 17.74 -3.40 -5.47
CA ARG A 122 18.55 -4.27 -4.59
C ARG A 122 19.76 -4.85 -5.32
N LYS A 123 19.59 -5.26 -6.59
CA LYS A 123 20.70 -5.77 -7.40
C LYS A 123 21.72 -4.69 -7.71
N GLU A 124 21.31 -3.47 -8.04
CA GLU A 124 22.23 -2.37 -8.32
C GLU A 124 23.00 -1.94 -7.06
N CYS A 125 22.32 -1.78 -5.91
CA CYS A 125 23.01 -1.46 -4.65
C CYS A 125 24.04 -2.52 -4.23
N LEU A 126 23.76 -3.81 -4.46
CA LEU A 126 24.72 -4.88 -4.16
C LEU A 126 25.92 -4.89 -5.10
N LYS A 127 25.76 -4.40 -6.34
CA LYS A 127 26.88 -4.23 -7.28
C LYS A 127 27.75 -3.03 -6.87
N GLU A 128 27.14 -1.93 -6.45
CA GLU A 128 27.86 -0.74 -5.97
C GLU A 128 28.71 -1.03 -4.72
N VAL A 129 28.31 -1.96 -3.86
CA VAL A 129 29.10 -2.38 -2.69
C VAL A 129 30.26 -3.33 -3.05
N ALA A 130 30.15 -4.04 -4.17
CA ALA A 130 31.17 -5.00 -4.64
C ALA A 130 32.17 -4.39 -5.65
N GLU A 131 31.84 -3.23 -6.22
CA GLU A 131 32.62 -2.54 -7.24
C GLU A 131 33.39 -1.38 -6.58
N GLY A 132 34.69 -1.25 -6.87
CA GLY A 132 35.46 -0.07 -6.46
C GLY A 132 34.91 1.21 -7.09
N GLU A 133 35.15 2.36 -6.45
CA GLU A 133 34.60 3.68 -6.80
C GLU A 133 34.73 4.04 -8.30
N GLU A 134 35.83 3.64 -8.94
CA GLU A 134 36.08 3.87 -10.36
C GLU A 134 35.12 3.11 -11.30
N VAL A 135 34.78 1.87 -10.95
CA VAL A 135 33.88 1.00 -11.76
C VAL A 135 32.43 1.47 -11.62
N ALA A 136 32.02 1.86 -10.42
CA ALA A 136 30.71 2.46 -10.17
C ALA A 136 30.52 3.76 -10.98
N GLY A 137 31.53 4.63 -11.00
CA GLY A 137 31.52 5.87 -11.78
C GLY A 137 31.46 5.65 -13.30
N LEU A 138 32.17 4.64 -13.82
CA LEU A 138 32.07 4.24 -15.23
C LEU A 138 30.67 3.75 -15.60
N ARG A 139 30.06 2.95 -14.72
CA ARG A 139 28.73 2.39 -14.95
C ARG A 139 27.62 3.44 -14.91
N GLN A 140 27.72 4.41 -14.00
CA GLN A 140 26.79 5.54 -13.92
C GLN A 140 26.86 6.40 -15.19
N ARG A 141 28.07 6.68 -15.69
CA ARG A 141 28.26 7.38 -16.97
C ARG A 141 27.69 6.60 -18.16
N ALA A 142 27.91 5.28 -18.21
CA ALA A 142 27.35 4.42 -19.25
C ALA A 142 25.82 4.36 -19.20
N TRP A 143 25.23 4.37 -17.99
CA TRP A 143 23.77 4.38 -17.82
C TRP A 143 23.14 5.71 -18.21
N ILE A 144 23.79 6.84 -17.89
CA ILE A 144 23.39 8.17 -18.34
C ILE A 144 23.47 8.26 -19.88
N ALA A 145 24.57 7.77 -20.48
CA ALA A 145 24.74 7.73 -21.93
C ALA A 145 23.71 6.82 -22.64
N ALA A 146 23.42 5.65 -22.07
CA ALA A 146 22.42 4.72 -22.62
C ALA A 146 20.97 5.24 -22.49
N ARG A 147 20.73 6.18 -21.59
CA ARG A 147 19.45 6.92 -21.48
C ARG A 147 19.47 8.28 -22.20
N GLY A 148 20.59 8.62 -22.86
CA GLY A 148 20.80 9.83 -23.62
C GLY A 148 20.07 9.80 -24.96
N THR A 149 18.76 10.02 -24.93
CA THR A 149 18.00 10.57 -26.05
C THR A 149 17.67 12.03 -25.75
N ASP A 150 18.66 12.93 -25.78
CA ASP A 150 18.36 14.37 -25.66
C ASP A 150 19.44 15.37 -26.11
N LEU A 151 20.19 15.09 -27.19
CA LEU A 151 20.96 16.14 -27.92
C LEU A 151 21.07 15.86 -29.43
N ALA A 152 19.97 15.47 -30.08
CA ALA A 152 19.81 15.81 -31.50
C ALA A 152 18.76 16.93 -31.55
N PRO A 153 19.09 18.17 -31.96
CA PRO A 153 18.06 19.15 -32.22
C PRO A 153 17.06 18.54 -33.22
N PRO A 154 15.74 18.73 -33.02
CA PRO A 154 14.76 18.20 -33.96
C PRO A 154 15.12 18.67 -35.37
N PRO A 155 14.98 17.81 -36.39
CA PRO A 155 15.26 18.21 -37.76
C PRO A 155 14.44 19.48 -38.09
N PRO A 156 15.01 20.44 -38.83
CA PRO A 156 14.26 21.62 -39.24
C PRO A 156 13.00 21.15 -39.96
N HIS A 157 11.86 21.63 -39.51
CA HIS A 157 10.57 21.33 -40.11
C HIS A 157 10.55 21.90 -41.52
N GLU A 158 10.84 21.09 -42.53
CA GLU A 158 10.48 21.41 -43.91
C GLU A 158 8.96 21.35 -43.99
N ASP A 159 8.33 22.52 -44.09
CA ASP A 159 6.89 22.62 -44.24
C ASP A 159 6.47 22.00 -45.59
N PRO A 160 5.68 20.91 -45.62
CA PRO A 160 5.29 20.24 -46.86
C PRO A 160 4.31 21.08 -47.70
N PHE A 161 3.84 22.21 -47.18
CA PHE A 161 3.05 23.20 -47.89
C PHE A 161 3.87 24.49 -48.03
N GLY A 162 4.86 24.45 -48.92
CA GLY A 162 5.57 25.65 -49.33
C GLY A 162 4.57 26.69 -49.84
N ASP A 163 4.44 27.80 -49.10
CA ASP A 163 3.83 29.01 -49.64
C ASP A 163 4.91 30.08 -49.72
N GLY A 164 5.32 30.34 -50.96
CA GLY A 164 6.27 31.37 -51.27
C GLY A 164 5.70 32.74 -50.94
N GLY A 165 6.49 33.51 -50.19
CA GLY A 165 6.58 34.95 -50.39
C GLY A 165 5.49 35.82 -49.77
N ARG A 166 5.93 36.74 -48.92
CA ARG A 166 5.66 38.16 -49.16
C ARG A 166 6.94 38.99 -49.00
N PRO A 167 7.41 39.67 -50.06
CA PRO A 167 8.44 40.69 -49.94
C PRO A 167 7.81 42.04 -49.56
N GLY A 168 8.49 42.80 -48.70
CA GLY A 168 8.37 44.26 -48.64
C GLY A 168 7.32 44.85 -47.69
N LYS A 169 7.80 45.44 -46.58
CA LYS A 169 7.47 46.84 -46.28
C LYS A 169 8.74 47.54 -45.79
N ALA A 170 9.18 48.50 -46.61
CA ALA A 170 10.35 49.34 -46.42
C ALA A 170 10.14 50.43 -45.36
N ASP A 171 11.28 50.98 -44.94
CA ASP A 171 11.54 52.19 -44.17
C ASP A 171 10.53 53.34 -44.25
N ARG A 172 10.48 54.07 -43.11
CA ARG A 172 10.38 55.53 -42.87
C ARG A 172 9.62 55.70 -41.53
N THR A 173 10.08 56.43 -40.52
CA THR A 173 10.66 57.78 -40.44
C THR A 173 11.15 58.02 -39.00
N GLY A 174 12.22 58.80 -38.81
CA GLY A 174 12.57 59.41 -37.52
C GLY A 174 11.51 60.40 -37.01
N PRO A 175 11.69 60.97 -35.80
CA PRO A 175 12.37 62.28 -35.76
C PRO A 175 13.33 62.50 -34.58
N ASP A 176 14.24 63.43 -34.82
CA ASP A 176 14.98 64.33 -33.94
C ASP A 176 14.69 64.35 -32.42
N GLY A 177 15.78 64.42 -31.63
CA GLY A 177 16.04 65.61 -30.81
C GLY A 177 15.97 65.51 -29.27
N GLY A 178 17.12 65.78 -28.63
CA GLY A 178 17.25 66.39 -27.28
C GLY A 178 17.46 65.42 -26.12
N LEU A 179 18.49 65.51 -25.28
CA LEU A 179 19.49 66.54 -24.97
C LEU A 179 20.84 65.88 -24.66
#